data_AF-B9H0P0-F1
#
_entry.id   AF-B9H0P0-F1
#
_cell.length_a   1.000
_cell.length_b   1.000
_cell.length_c   1.000
_cell.angle_alpha   90.00
_cell.angle_beta   90.00
_cell.angle_gamma   90.00
#
_symmetry.space_group_name_H-M   'P 1'
#
loop_
_entity.id
_entity.type
_entity.pdbx_description
1 polymer ?
#
loop_
_entity_poly.entity_id
_entity_poly.type
_entity_poly.pdbx_seq_one_letter_code
_entity_poly.pdbx_strand_id
1 'polypeptide(L)' 'SKPVIANKKRKINLLFLLLGQMLGCCTLDQLKYFCKHTKNHRTGAKDRVLFLAYLGLCKQLDPNGPFDR' A
#
# COMPACT_ATOMS: atom_id res chain seq x y z
N SER A 1 -15.04 -11.53 7.76
CA SER A 1 -14.10 -12.42 7.03
C SER A 1 -12.79 -11.70 6.81
N LYS A 2 -11.64 -12.29 7.17
CA LYS A 2 -10.32 -11.68 6.93
C LYS A 2 -9.90 -11.94 5.47
N PRO A 3 -9.43 -10.95 4.69
CA PRO A 3 -8.97 -11.19 3.33
C PRO A 3 -7.79 -12.16 3.30
N VAL A 4 -7.82 -13.10 2.35
CA VAL A 4 -6.68 -13.99 2.08
C VAL A 4 -5.69 -13.22 1.23
N ILE A 5 -4.67 -12.65 1.88
CA ILE A 5 -3.58 -11.95 1.21
C ILE A 5 -2.45 -12.94 0.97
N ALA A 6 -2.16 -13.25 -0.29
CA ALA A 6 -1.14 -14.24 -0.65
C ALA A 6 0.26 -13.87 -0.12
N ASN A 7 1.02 -14.87 0.35
CA ASN A 7 2.39 -14.67 0.84
C ASN A 7 3.37 -14.20 -0.25
N LYS A 8 3.14 -14.56 -1.52
CA LYS A 8 3.94 -14.11 -2.65
C LYS A 8 3.50 -12.71 -3.10
N LYS A 9 4.11 -11.69 -2.49
CA LYS A 9 3.83 -10.25 -2.65
C LYS A 9 3.97 -9.72 -4.09
N ARG A 10 4.65 -10.44 -5.00
CA ARG A 10 4.90 -10.02 -6.40
C ARG A 10 3.68 -10.11 -7.32
N LYS A 11 2.62 -10.82 -6.92
CA LYS A 11 1.41 -11.04 -7.75
C LYS A 11 0.16 -10.28 -7.27
N ILE A 12 0.26 -9.54 -6.16
CA ILE A 12 -0.89 -8.80 -5.63
C ILE A 12 -0.91 -7.42 -6.25
N ASN A 13 -1.95 -7.13 -7.02
CA ASN A 13 -2.23 -5.77 -7.42
C ASN A 13 -2.81 -5.02 -6.21
N LEU A 14 -1.96 -4.24 -5.54
CA LEU A 14 -2.34 -3.46 -4.37
C LEU A 14 -3.39 -2.38 -4.69
N LEU A 15 -3.59 -2.02 -5.95
CA LEU A 15 -4.67 -1.12 -6.36
C LEU A 15 -6.04 -1.74 -6.06
N PHE A 16 -6.22 -3.06 -6.22
CA PHE A 16 -7.47 -3.73 -5.82
C PHE A 16 -7.69 -3.69 -4.31
N LEU A 17 -6.62 -3.72 -3.50
CA LEU A 17 -6.74 -3.58 -2.05
C LEU A 17 -7.17 -2.17 -1.66
N LEU A 18 -6.73 -1.15 -2.40
CA LEU A 18 -7.19 0.23 -2.23
C LEU A 18 -8.67 0.36 -2.62
N LEU A 19 -9.03 -0.07 -3.83
CA LEU A 19 -10.40 0.04 -4.37
C LEU A 19 -11.41 -0.76 -3.54
N GLY A 20 -11.01 -1.93 -3.03
CA GLY A 20 -11.83 -2.76 -2.16
C GLY A 20 -11.80 -2.36 -0.68
N GLN A 21 -11.19 -1.22 -0.31
CA GLN A 21 -11.05 -0.74 1.07
C GLN A 21 -10.36 -1.74 2.02
N MET A 22 -9.57 -2.66 1.49
CA MET A 22 -8.88 -3.71 2.26
C MET A 22 -7.44 -3.34 2.65
N LEU A 23 -6.96 -2.15 2.25
CA LEU A 23 -5.59 -1.72 2.54
C LEU A 23 -5.28 -1.66 4.04
N GLY A 24 -6.28 -1.31 4.88
CA GLY A 24 -6.16 -1.33 6.34
C GLY A 24 -6.00 -2.73 6.95
N CYS A 25 -6.42 -3.77 6.23
CA CYS A 25 -6.26 -5.17 6.64
C CYS A 25 -4.84 -5.71 6.39
N CYS A 26 -3.99 -4.97 5.66
CA CYS A 26 -2.63 -5.37 5.39
C CYS A 26 -1.77 -5.39 6.66
N THR A 27 -0.85 -6.35 6.73
CA THR A 27 0.15 -6.40 7.79
C THR A 27 1.24 -5.36 7.57
N LEU A 28 1.95 -4.99 8.64
CA LEU A 28 3.07 -4.05 8.55
C LEU A 28 4.13 -4.51 7.53
N ASP A 29 4.41 -5.81 7.45
CA ASP A 29 5.40 -6.37 6.51
C ASP A 29 4.93 -6.34 5.05
N GLN A 30 3.62 -6.41 4.81
CA GLN A 30 3.05 -6.22 3.47
C GLN A 30 3.18 -4.75 3.04
N LEU A 31 2.82 -3.83 3.94
CA LEU A 31 2.91 -2.39 3.70
C LEU A 31 4.37 -1.92 3.51
N LYS A 32 5.31 -2.43 4.33
CA LYS A 32 6.75 -2.15 4.19
C LYS A 32 7.32 -2.66 2.87
N TYR A 33 6.85 -3.82 2.40
CA TYR A 33 7.27 -4.37 1.12
C TYR A 33 6.77 -3.51 -0.05
N PHE A 34 5.53 -3.04 0.01
CA PHE A 34 5.03 -2.09 -1.00
C PHE A 34 5.86 -0.81 -1.03
N CYS A 35 6.08 -0.20 0.15
CA CYS A 35 6.89 1.01 0.27
C CYS A 35 8.33 0.82 -0.23
N LYS A 36 8.91 -0.40 -0.11
CA LYS A 36 10.22 -0.74 -0.69
C LYS A 36 10.22 -0.56 -2.23
N HIS A 37 9.13 -0.94 -2.90
CA HIS A 37 9.02 -0.89 -4.37
C HIS A 37 8.57 0.47 -4.89
N THR A 38 7.83 1.25 -4.08
CA THR A 38 7.44 2.63 -4.43
C THR A 38 8.45 3.68 -3.95
N LYS A 39 9.63 3.25 -3.47
CA LYS A 39 10.71 4.11 -2.93
C LYS A 39 10.26 5.02 -1.77
N ASN A 40 9.24 4.62 -1.01
CA ASN A 40 8.77 5.35 0.17
C ASN A 40 9.58 4.99 1.42
N HIS A 41 9.68 5.93 2.38
CA HIS A 41 10.35 5.69 3.65
C HIS A 41 9.66 4.54 4.41
N ARG A 42 10.44 3.53 4.81
CA ARG A 42 9.96 2.37 5.58
C ARG A 42 10.07 2.68 7.08
N THR A 43 9.08 3.37 7.63
CA THR A 43 9.02 3.66 9.09
C THR A 43 8.54 2.44 9.88
N GLY A 44 8.75 2.43 11.20
CA GLY A 44 8.23 1.37 12.09
C GLY A 44 6.72 1.46 12.35
N ALA A 45 6.15 2.68 12.33
CA ALA A 45 4.75 2.93 12.66
C ALA A 45 3.80 2.47 11.54
N LYS A 46 2.83 1.60 11.87
CA LYS A 46 1.87 1.02 10.90
C LYS A 46 1.05 2.09 10.18
N ASP A 47 0.51 3.06 10.91
CA ASP A 47 -0.35 4.10 10.32
C ASP A 47 0.41 4.96 9.32
N ARG A 48 1.69 5.24 9.60
CA ARG A 48 2.55 6.03 8.71
C ARG A 48 2.87 5.26 7.43
N VAL A 49 3.19 3.96 7.53
CA VAL A 49 3.44 3.12 6.35
C VAL A 49 2.15 2.89 5.55
N LEU A 50 1.01 2.72 6.23
CA LEU A 50 -0.30 2.62 5.59
C LEU A 50 -0.62 3.87 4.78
N PHE A 51 -0.42 5.05 5.36
CA PHE A 51 -0.63 6.32 4.68
C PHE A 51 0.30 6.50 3.46
N LEU A 52 1.58 6.14 3.60
CA LEU A 52 2.53 6.19 2.46
C LEU A 52 2.15 5.20 1.36
N ALA A 53 1.63 4.02 1.73
CA ALA A 53 1.12 3.06 0.77
C ALA A 53 -0.13 3.60 0.05
N TYR A 54 -1.06 4.23 0.78
CA TYR A 54 -2.22 4.90 0.21
C TYR A 54 -1.82 5.97 -0.81
N LEU A 55 -0.93 6.91 -0.46
CA LEU A 55 -0.46 7.93 -1.41
C LEU A 55 0.22 7.31 -2.63
N GLY A 56 1.07 6.30 -2.43
CA GLY A 56 1.75 5.62 -3.53
C GLY A 56 0.78 4.95 -4.50
N LEU A 57 -0.34 4.43 -4.01
CA LEU A 57 -1.41 3.85 -4.83
C LEU A 57 -2.27 4.92 -5.50
N CYS A 58 -2.57 6.03 -4.81
CA CYS A 58 -3.25 7.17 -5.42
C CYS A 58 -2.46 7.77 -6.59
N LYS A 59 -1.13 7.90 -6.48
CA LYS A 59 -0.26 8.31 -7.60
C LYS A 59 -0.25 7.32 -8.75
N GLN A 60 -0.39 6.02 -8.48
CA GLN A 60 -0.51 5.01 -9.54
C GLN A 60 -1.85 5.08 -10.26
N LEU A 61 -2.92 5.48 -9.56
CA LEU A 61 -4.26 5.64 -10.11
C LEU A 61 -4.40 6.94 -10.91
N ASP A 62 -3.89 8.03 -10.36
CA ASP A 62 -3.90 9.35 -10.96
C ASP A 62 -2.54 10.02 -10.76
N PRO A 63 -1.63 9.90 -11.75
CA PRO A 63 -0.29 10.49 -11.69
C PRO A 63 -0.29 12.03 -11.63
N ASN A 64 -1.36 12.69 -12.03
CA ASN A 64 -1.47 14.15 -12.04
C ASN A 64 -2.27 14.69 -10.83
N GLY A 65 -2.73 13.80 -9.94
CA GLY A 65 -3.50 14.16 -8.77
C GLY A 65 -2.66 14.86 -7.69
N PRO A 66 -3.30 15.46 -6.67
CA PRO A 66 -2.64 16.26 -5.62
C PRO A 66 -1.94 15.39 -4.55
N PHE A 67 -1.29 14.30 -4.98
CA PHE A 67 -0.68 13.30 -4.10
C PHE A 67 0.82 13.49 -3.92
N ASP A 68 1.42 14.49 -4.58
CA ASP A 68 2.77 14.95 -4.29
C ASP A 68 2.79 15.67 -2.94
N ARG A 69 3.67 15.18 -2.06
CA ARG A 69 3.75 15.55 -0.66
C ARG A 69 5.03 16.33 -0.40
#